data_AF-A0A1X7SLR2-F1
#
_entry.id   AF-A0A1X7SLR2-F1
#
_cell.length_a   1.000
_cell.length_b   1.000
_cell.length_c   1.000
_cell.angle_alpha   90.00
_cell.angle_beta   90.00
_cell.angle_gamma   90.00
#
_symmetry.space_group_name_H-M   'P 1'
#
loop_
_entity.id
_entity.type
_entity.pdbx_description
1 polymer ?
#
loop_
_entity_poly.entity_id
_entity_poly.type
_entity_poly.pdbx_seq_one_letter_code
_entity_poly.pdbx_strand_id
1 'polypeptide(L)'
;MQIDLDNLPPVDPALLNQLSMRLSDKLQIFIQDVPGTIIESRLLTDFHYAHACQTSERVRQAILYEHVIQDLKRENDLNMSLIARKYFVEICKDPQIYQELQDVRLLYSRFCSCCYHFIQSVNEAKRNSWCLSLAHIINCFYLNSSISAQAGDKYSLDQQLLGRFRCKALLMVSEMGTVAFTSGEVSSSIVIGNDYIVPGLKAFSLHPFAGDDSILEKVREEWCQCLDQSSLTE
;
A
#
# COMPACT_ATOMS: atom_id res chain seq x y z
N MET A 1 -6.42 6.25 34.88
CA MET A 1 -6.48 5.11 35.82
C MET A 1 -5.69 3.97 35.18
N GLN A 2 -4.44 3.74 35.59
CA GLN A 2 -3.67 2.55 35.18
C GLN A 2 -4.28 1.37 35.94
N ILE A 3 -4.92 0.45 35.22
CA ILE A 3 -5.42 -0.80 35.80
C ILE A 3 -4.20 -1.72 35.92
N ASP A 4 -3.90 -2.13 37.14
CA ASP A 4 -2.86 -3.08 37.47
C ASP A 4 -3.27 -4.47 36.95
N LEU A 5 -2.70 -4.88 35.82
CA LEU A 5 -3.01 -6.14 35.15
C LEU A 5 -2.48 -7.36 35.92
N ASP A 6 -1.51 -7.16 36.81
CA ASP A 6 -0.88 -8.20 37.61
C ASP A 6 -1.73 -8.57 38.83
N ASN A 7 -2.64 -7.69 39.26
CA ASN A 7 -3.58 -7.90 40.38
C ASN A 7 -5.02 -8.22 39.95
N LEU A 8 -5.24 -8.60 38.69
CA LEU A 8 -6.54 -9.11 38.26
C LEU A 8 -6.81 -10.47 38.92
N PRO A 9 -7.98 -10.69 39.56
CA PRO A 9 -8.33 -11.97 40.17
C PRO A 9 -8.23 -13.11 39.15
N PRO A 10 -8.02 -14.37 39.60
CA PRO A 10 -8.04 -15.52 38.70
C PRO A 10 -9.30 -15.47 37.85
N VAL A 11 -9.12 -15.42 36.54
CA VAL A 11 -10.23 -15.23 35.60
C VAL A 11 -11.10 -16.48 35.67
N ASP A 12 -12.39 -16.29 35.94
CA ASP A 12 -13.39 -17.36 35.95
C ASP A 12 -13.28 -18.20 34.67
N PRO A 13 -13.14 -19.54 34.75
CA PRO A 13 -13.16 -20.42 33.58
C PRO A 13 -14.32 -20.16 32.61
N ALA A 14 -15.48 -19.73 33.12
CA ALA A 14 -16.62 -19.35 32.28
C ALA A 14 -16.31 -18.11 31.41
N LEU A 15 -15.64 -17.10 31.96
CA LEU A 15 -15.22 -15.90 31.22
C LEU A 15 -14.13 -16.22 30.19
N LEU A 16 -13.22 -17.14 30.52
CA LEU A 16 -12.21 -17.62 29.56
C LEU A 16 -12.84 -18.36 28.38
N ASN A 17 -13.85 -19.19 28.63
CA ASN A 17 -14.61 -19.85 27.56
C ASN A 17 -15.34 -18.83 26.69
N GLN A 18 -15.96 -17.82 27.29
CA GLN A 18 -16.60 -16.74 26.53
C GLN A 18 -15.59 -15.98 25.65
N LEU A 19 -14.40 -15.69 26.16
CA LEU A 19 -13.36 -14.99 25.39
C LEU A 19 -12.87 -15.85 24.23
N SER A 20 -12.68 -17.14 24.47
CA SER A 20 -12.30 -18.11 23.44
C SER A 20 -13.34 -18.18 22.31
N MET A 21 -14.63 -18.19 22.64
CA MET A 21 -15.71 -18.12 21.64
C MET A 21 -15.64 -16.83 20.84
N ARG A 22 -15.49 -15.67 21.50
CA ARG A 22 -15.38 -14.36 20.80
C ARG A 22 -14.18 -14.30 19.85
N LEU A 23 -13.03 -14.83 20.26
CA LEU A 23 -11.83 -14.91 19.41
C LEU A 23 -12.05 -15.83 18.21
N SER A 24 -12.71 -16.97 18.44
CA SER A 24 -13.02 -17.95 17.39
C SER A 24 -14.03 -17.39 16.39
N ASP A 25 -15.08 -16.71 16.85
CA ASP A 25 -16.06 -16.03 16.00
C ASP A 25 -15.39 -14.93 15.16
N LYS A 26 -14.52 -14.13 15.79
CA LYS A 26 -13.80 -13.07 15.06
C LYS A 26 -12.81 -13.63 14.05
N LEU A 27 -12.12 -14.71 14.39
CA LEU A 27 -11.23 -15.41 13.48
C LEU A 27 -12.01 -15.99 12.29
N GLN A 28 -13.16 -16.63 12.55
CA GLN A 28 -14.08 -17.11 11.51
C GLN A 28 -14.47 -15.99 10.55
N ILE A 29 -14.78 -14.79 11.05
CA ILE A 29 -15.08 -13.63 10.19
C ILE A 29 -13.88 -13.24 9.31
N PHE A 30 -12.65 -13.33 9.82
CA PHE A 30 -11.45 -12.99 9.04
C PHE A 30 -11.01 -14.05 8.03
N ILE A 31 -11.32 -15.32 8.28
CA ILE A 31 -10.94 -16.43 7.39
C ILE A 31 -12.09 -16.87 6.47
N GLN A 32 -13.32 -16.42 6.72
CA GLN A 32 -14.44 -16.66 5.83
C GLN A 32 -14.10 -16.12 4.44
N ASP A 33 -14.37 -16.95 3.43
CA ASP A 33 -14.11 -16.60 2.04
C ASP A 33 -14.72 -15.24 1.75
N VAL A 34 -13.82 -14.30 1.48
CA VAL A 34 -14.19 -12.98 1.07
C VAL A 34 -14.91 -13.14 -0.27
N PRO A 35 -16.16 -12.66 -0.43
CA PRO A 35 -16.90 -12.84 -1.67
C PRO A 35 -16.05 -12.37 -2.85
N GLY A 36 -16.14 -13.09 -3.99
CA GLY A 36 -15.24 -12.97 -5.15
C GLY A 36 -15.15 -11.60 -5.84
N THR A 37 -15.70 -10.55 -5.24
CA THR A 37 -15.55 -9.14 -5.62
C THR A 37 -14.32 -8.47 -5.00
N ILE A 38 -13.72 -9.02 -3.92
CA ILE A 38 -12.52 -8.44 -3.30
C ILE A 38 -11.27 -9.10 -3.89
N ILE A 39 -10.68 -8.40 -4.86
CA ILE A 39 -9.48 -8.85 -5.58
C ILE A 39 -8.24 -8.78 -4.68
N GLU A 40 -8.24 -7.91 -3.68
CA GLU A 40 -7.11 -7.71 -2.75
C GLU A 40 -7.60 -7.78 -1.30
N SER A 41 -7.65 -8.99 -0.74
CA SER A 41 -8.13 -9.25 0.63
C SER A 41 -7.22 -8.63 1.70
N ARG A 42 -5.94 -8.39 1.39
CA ARG A 42 -5.00 -7.75 2.31
C ARG A 42 -5.41 -6.33 2.69
N LEU A 43 -6.30 -5.68 1.93
CA LEU A 43 -6.82 -4.35 2.26
C LEU A 43 -7.92 -4.34 3.33
N LEU A 44 -8.51 -5.49 3.67
CA LEU A 44 -9.65 -5.53 4.58
C LEU A 44 -9.30 -5.15 6.01
N THR A 45 -8.25 -5.77 6.55
CA THR A 45 -7.70 -5.43 7.88
C THR A 45 -6.21 -5.76 7.92
N ASP A 46 -5.51 -5.21 8.91
CA ASP A 46 -4.14 -5.59 9.26
C ASP A 46 -4.00 -7.09 9.56
N PHE A 47 -5.05 -7.75 10.08
CA PHE A 47 -5.07 -9.20 10.23
C PHE A 47 -4.96 -9.94 8.89
N HIS A 48 -5.75 -9.55 7.88
CA HIS A 48 -5.69 -10.17 6.55
C HIS A 48 -4.33 -9.96 5.91
N TYR A 49 -3.77 -8.75 6.05
CA TYR A 49 -2.41 -8.45 5.60
C TYR A 49 -1.37 -9.36 6.30
N ALA A 50 -1.39 -9.43 7.63
CA ALA A 50 -0.48 -10.24 8.43
C ALA A 50 -0.63 -11.74 8.14
N HIS A 51 -1.84 -12.20 7.85
CA HIS A 51 -2.15 -13.58 7.46
C HIS A 51 -1.58 -13.91 6.08
N ALA A 52 -1.89 -13.11 5.06
CA ALA A 52 -1.39 -13.31 3.70
C ALA A 52 0.15 -13.23 3.65
N CYS A 53 0.75 -12.34 4.46
CA CYS A 53 2.20 -12.21 4.55
C CYS A 53 2.87 -13.30 5.42
N GLN A 54 2.12 -14.23 6.00
CA GLN A 54 2.65 -15.34 6.80
C GLN A 54 3.54 -14.88 7.95
N THR A 55 3.10 -13.86 8.69
CA THR A 55 3.74 -13.40 9.94
C THR A 55 3.72 -14.48 11.03
N SER A 56 4.35 -14.26 12.18
CA SER A 56 4.26 -15.21 13.29
C SER A 56 2.82 -15.38 13.80
N GLU A 57 2.49 -16.58 14.26
CA GLU A 57 1.15 -16.86 14.80
C GLU A 57 0.85 -15.97 16.01
N ARG A 58 1.85 -15.72 16.86
CA ARG A 58 1.69 -14.85 18.04
C ARG A 58 1.39 -13.40 17.66
N VAL A 59 1.97 -12.87 16.58
CA VAL A 59 1.61 -11.54 16.05
C VAL A 59 0.16 -11.52 15.55
N ARG A 60 -0.26 -12.53 14.78
CA ARG A 60 -1.66 -12.63 14.34
C ARG A 60 -2.64 -12.74 15.51
N GLN A 61 -2.28 -13.51 16.54
CA GLN A 61 -3.06 -13.59 17.77
C GLN A 61 -3.14 -12.23 18.45
N ALA A 62 -2.03 -11.48 18.57
CA ALA A 62 -2.03 -10.14 19.14
C ALA A 62 -2.98 -9.19 18.40
N ILE A 63 -2.93 -9.18 17.06
CA ILE A 63 -3.84 -8.39 16.22
C ILE A 63 -5.30 -8.83 16.46
N LEU A 64 -5.58 -10.13 16.48
CA LEU A 64 -6.93 -10.66 16.75
C LEU A 64 -7.47 -10.17 18.10
N TYR A 65 -6.66 -10.21 19.16
CA TYR A 65 -7.03 -9.68 20.47
C TYR A 65 -7.36 -8.19 20.41
N GLU A 66 -6.60 -7.38 19.67
CA GLU A 66 -6.91 -5.94 19.56
C GLU A 66 -8.24 -5.67 18.89
N HIS A 67 -8.57 -6.41 17.83
CA HIS A 67 -9.87 -6.30 17.18
C HIS A 67 -11.00 -6.71 18.12
N VAL A 68 -10.87 -7.82 18.84
CA VAL A 68 -11.86 -8.24 19.86
C VAL A 68 -11.98 -7.21 20.99
N ILE A 69 -10.87 -6.64 21.45
CA ILE A 69 -10.87 -5.56 22.47
C ILE A 69 -11.66 -4.35 21.96
N GLN A 70 -11.51 -3.97 20.69
CA GLN A 70 -12.25 -2.86 20.09
C GLN A 70 -13.75 -3.16 19.97
N ASP A 71 -14.12 -4.36 19.57
CA ASP A 71 -15.52 -4.77 19.47
C ASP A 71 -16.20 -4.81 20.85
N LEU A 72 -15.54 -5.41 21.85
CA LEU A 72 -16.04 -5.44 23.23
C LEU A 72 -16.23 -4.02 23.82
N LYS A 73 -15.34 -3.07 23.47
CA LYS A 73 -15.51 -1.66 23.86
C LYS A 73 -16.74 -1.03 23.20
N ARG A 74 -17.01 -1.33 21.93
CA ARG A 74 -18.22 -0.84 21.23
C ARG A 74 -19.50 -1.43 21.82
N GLU A 75 -19.43 -2.67 22.30
CA GLU A 75 -20.52 -3.37 22.99
C GLU A 75 -20.67 -2.95 24.47
N ASN A 76 -19.82 -2.07 24.99
CA ASN A 76 -19.73 -1.67 26.41
C ASN A 76 -19.43 -2.83 27.39
N ASP A 77 -18.84 -3.94 26.92
CA ASP A 77 -18.37 -5.03 27.78
C ASP A 77 -16.94 -4.74 28.28
N LEU A 78 -16.86 -3.84 29.25
CA LEU A 78 -15.58 -3.39 29.82
C LEU A 78 -14.83 -4.51 30.54
N ASN A 79 -15.53 -5.44 31.20
CA ASN A 79 -14.90 -6.52 31.95
C ASN A 79 -14.19 -7.49 30.99
N MET A 80 -14.87 -7.94 29.93
CA MET A 80 -14.24 -8.80 28.93
C MET A 80 -13.14 -8.08 28.16
N SER A 81 -13.31 -6.79 27.88
CA SER A 81 -12.26 -5.97 27.23
C SER A 81 -10.97 -5.95 28.06
N LEU A 82 -11.07 -5.86 29.39
CA LEU A 82 -9.91 -5.88 30.29
C LEU A 82 -9.23 -7.26 30.33
N ILE A 83 -10.02 -8.34 30.35
CA ILE A 83 -9.48 -9.71 30.30
C ILE A 83 -8.74 -9.93 28.97
N ALA A 84 -9.36 -9.60 27.84
CA ALA A 84 -8.73 -9.69 26.52
C ALA A 84 -7.44 -8.84 26.45
N ARG A 85 -7.45 -7.65 27.05
CA ARG A 85 -6.26 -6.79 27.13
C ARG A 85 -5.12 -7.41 27.95
N LYS A 86 -5.43 -8.14 29.02
CA LYS A 86 -4.41 -8.88 29.80
C LYS A 86 -3.67 -9.88 28.91
N TYR A 87 -4.39 -10.67 28.11
CA TYR A 87 -3.79 -11.64 27.19
C TYR A 87 -3.00 -10.98 26.06
N PHE A 88 -3.52 -9.89 25.48
CA PHE A 88 -2.76 -9.10 24.51
C PHE A 88 -1.41 -8.62 25.08
N VAL A 89 -1.43 -8.07 26.31
CA VAL A 89 -0.21 -7.59 26.98
C VAL A 89 0.75 -8.75 27.25
N GLU A 90 0.25 -9.91 27.67
CA GLU A 90 1.07 -11.10 27.90
C GLU A 90 1.78 -11.58 26.62
N ILE A 91 1.09 -11.56 25.47
CA ILE A 91 1.70 -11.86 24.17
C ILE A 91 2.81 -10.83 23.86
N CYS A 92 2.53 -9.55 24.10
CA CYS A 92 3.45 -8.45 23.83
C CYS A 92 4.57 -8.27 24.86
N LYS A 93 4.61 -9.07 25.94
CA LYS A 93 5.76 -9.09 26.88
C LYS A 93 7.03 -9.60 26.20
N ASP A 94 6.88 -10.42 25.18
CA ASP A 94 7.99 -10.87 24.34
C ASP A 94 8.44 -9.71 23.42
N PRO A 95 9.66 -9.18 23.58
CA PRO A 95 10.13 -8.04 22.80
C PRO A 95 10.20 -8.32 21.30
N GLN A 96 10.45 -9.58 20.89
CA GLN A 96 10.52 -9.94 19.48
C GLN A 96 9.13 -9.88 18.84
N ILE A 97 8.12 -10.39 19.54
CA ILE A 97 6.72 -10.34 19.09
C ILE A 97 6.21 -8.90 19.06
N TYR A 98 6.56 -8.10 20.07
CA TYR A 98 6.18 -6.69 20.10
C TYR A 98 6.79 -5.90 18.93
N GLN A 99 8.07 -6.14 18.62
CA GLN A 99 8.75 -5.49 17.50
C GLN A 99 8.14 -5.93 16.16
N GLU A 100 7.95 -7.23 15.93
CA GLU A 100 7.32 -7.74 14.70
C GLU A 100 5.91 -7.16 14.52
N LEU A 101 5.12 -7.04 15.61
CA LEU A 101 3.81 -6.39 15.58
C LEU A 101 3.89 -4.92 15.14
N GLN A 102 4.88 -4.15 15.62
CA GLN A 102 5.07 -2.77 15.16
C GLN A 102 5.48 -2.72 13.68
N ASP A 103 6.36 -3.62 13.25
CA ASP A 103 6.82 -3.68 11.86
C ASP A 103 5.67 -4.01 10.91
N VAL A 104 4.83 -4.99 11.28
CA VAL A 104 3.63 -5.36 10.51
C VAL A 104 2.65 -4.19 10.39
N ARG A 105 2.44 -3.41 11.46
CA ARG A 105 1.58 -2.22 11.42
C ARG A 105 2.12 -1.14 10.49
N LEU A 106 3.43 -0.88 10.57
CA LEU A 106 4.09 0.08 9.69
C LEU A 106 3.98 -0.36 8.22
N LEU A 107 4.26 -1.64 7.96
CA LEU A 107 4.17 -2.22 6.62
C LEU A 107 2.73 -2.17 6.09
N TYR A 108 1.74 -2.52 6.91
CA TYR A 108 0.33 -2.44 6.53
C TYR A 108 -0.11 -1.01 6.19
N SER A 109 0.27 -0.03 7.00
CA SER A 109 -0.02 1.39 6.73
C SER A 109 0.59 1.87 5.39
N ARG A 110 1.84 1.48 5.13
CA ARG A 110 2.52 1.78 3.86
C ARG A 110 1.87 1.04 2.69
N PHE A 111 1.48 -0.21 2.87
CA PHE A 111 0.77 -1.01 1.88
C PHE A 111 -0.57 -0.37 1.50
N CYS A 112 -1.37 0.06 2.48
CA CYS A 112 -2.61 0.80 2.24
C CYS A 112 -2.36 2.10 1.46
N SER A 113 -1.30 2.83 1.80
CA SER A 113 -0.89 4.04 1.07
C SER A 113 -0.47 3.73 -0.38
N CYS A 114 0.25 2.62 -0.58
CA CYS A 114 0.63 2.14 -1.91
C CYS A 114 -0.60 1.82 -2.76
N CYS A 115 -1.55 1.06 -2.21
CA CYS A 115 -2.82 0.74 -2.86
C CYS A 115 -3.65 1.99 -3.18
N TYR A 116 -3.70 2.96 -2.27
CA TYR A 116 -4.36 4.25 -2.51
C TYR A 116 -3.76 4.94 -3.75
N HIS A 117 -2.43 5.10 -3.81
CA HIS A 117 -1.78 5.74 -4.95
C HIS A 117 -1.98 4.96 -6.25
N PHE A 118 -1.96 3.62 -6.21
CA PHE A 118 -2.24 2.81 -7.38
C PHE A 118 -3.66 3.05 -7.90
N ILE A 119 -4.66 3.00 -7.02
CA ILE A 119 -6.07 3.24 -7.37
C ILE A 119 -6.28 4.64 -7.93
N GLN A 120 -5.68 5.67 -7.29
CA GLN A 120 -5.75 7.04 -7.81
C GLN A 120 -5.13 7.14 -9.19
N SER A 121 -3.95 6.53 -9.39
CA SER A 121 -3.29 6.53 -10.69
C SER A 121 -4.15 5.91 -11.79
N VAL A 122 -4.80 4.77 -11.50
CA VAL A 122 -5.73 4.11 -12.43
C VAL A 122 -6.98 4.97 -12.70
N ASN A 123 -7.54 5.62 -11.69
CA ASN A 123 -8.71 6.48 -11.83
C ASN A 123 -8.39 7.72 -12.68
N GLU A 124 -7.25 8.35 -12.46
CA GLU A 124 -6.80 9.51 -13.24
C GLU A 124 -6.50 9.12 -14.70
N ALA A 125 -5.89 7.95 -14.92
CA ALA A 125 -5.71 7.40 -16.28
C ALA A 125 -7.05 7.20 -17.00
N LYS A 126 -8.07 6.66 -16.32
CA LYS A 126 -9.42 6.49 -16.90
C LYS A 126 -10.09 7.83 -17.26
N ARG A 127 -9.70 8.92 -16.60
CA ARG A 127 -10.16 10.30 -16.88
C ARG A 127 -9.27 11.01 -17.90
N ASN A 128 -8.33 10.30 -18.56
CA ASN A 128 -7.28 10.87 -19.42
C ASN A 128 -6.38 11.92 -18.73
N SER A 129 -6.35 11.93 -17.40
CA SER A 129 -5.51 12.84 -16.60
C SER A 129 -4.14 12.20 -16.34
N TRP A 130 -3.38 11.96 -17.42
CA TRP A 130 -2.15 11.18 -17.37
C TRP A 130 -1.02 11.81 -16.56
N CYS A 131 -0.94 13.15 -16.48
CA CYS A 131 0.05 13.84 -15.65
C CYS A 131 -0.13 13.52 -14.15
N LEU A 132 -1.37 13.56 -13.66
CA LEU A 132 -1.69 13.17 -12.27
C LEU A 132 -1.54 11.65 -12.07
N SER A 133 -1.92 10.86 -13.07
CA SER A 133 -1.72 9.41 -13.06
C SER A 133 -0.24 9.05 -12.90
N LEU A 134 0.66 9.72 -13.64
CA LEU A 134 2.11 9.54 -13.58
C LEU A 134 2.67 9.89 -12.19
N ALA A 135 2.26 11.02 -11.62
CA ALA A 135 2.70 11.42 -10.27
C ALA A 135 2.32 10.35 -9.22
N HIS A 136 1.09 9.84 -9.28
CA HIS A 136 0.64 8.80 -8.36
C HIS A 136 1.35 7.46 -8.56
N ILE A 137 1.56 6.99 -9.80
CA ILE A 137 2.22 5.70 -10.01
C ILE A 137 3.70 5.73 -9.67
N ILE A 138 4.40 6.87 -9.89
CA ILE A 138 5.80 7.02 -9.44
C ILE A 138 5.87 6.87 -7.92
N ASN A 139 4.99 7.56 -7.18
CA ASN A 139 4.98 7.46 -5.72
C ASN A 139 4.60 6.05 -5.24
N CYS A 140 3.60 5.43 -5.88
CA CYS A 140 3.21 4.05 -5.62
C CYS A 140 4.40 3.10 -5.81
N PHE A 141 5.10 3.19 -6.95
CA PHE A 141 6.24 2.34 -7.24
C PHE A 141 7.36 2.50 -6.21
N TYR A 142 7.69 3.75 -5.84
CA TYR A 142 8.69 4.05 -4.82
C TYR A 142 8.35 3.40 -3.46
N LEU A 143 7.14 3.63 -2.97
CA LEU A 143 6.68 3.06 -1.70
C LEU A 143 6.68 1.53 -1.76
N ASN A 144 6.22 0.95 -2.87
CA ASN A 144 6.18 -0.50 -3.06
C ASN A 144 7.59 -1.12 -3.05
N SER A 145 8.53 -0.52 -3.77
CA SER A 145 9.93 -0.96 -3.78
C SER A 145 10.56 -0.89 -2.39
N SER A 146 10.25 0.15 -1.60
CA SER A 146 10.72 0.24 -0.22
C SER A 146 10.15 -0.87 0.67
N ILE A 147 8.89 -1.26 0.49
CA ILE A 147 8.26 -2.35 1.24
C ILE A 147 8.91 -3.69 0.86
N SER A 148 9.01 -3.97 -0.45
CA SER A 148 9.64 -5.20 -0.96
C SER A 148 11.10 -5.32 -0.51
N ALA A 149 11.89 -4.23 -0.57
CA ALA A 149 13.28 -4.25 -0.11
C ALA A 149 13.41 -4.48 1.40
N GLN A 150 12.46 -4.00 2.20
CA GLN A 150 12.49 -4.14 3.66
C GLN A 150 12.02 -5.52 4.13
N ALA A 151 10.97 -6.08 3.53
CA ALA A 151 10.26 -7.24 4.09
C ALA A 151 10.04 -8.39 3.07
N GLY A 152 10.33 -8.17 1.79
CA GLY A 152 10.13 -9.11 0.70
C GLY A 152 8.80 -8.93 -0.04
N ASP A 153 8.71 -9.52 -1.23
CA ASP A 153 7.62 -9.26 -2.21
C ASP A 153 6.22 -9.64 -1.72
N LYS A 154 6.11 -10.59 -0.79
CA LYS A 154 4.81 -10.99 -0.22
C LYS A 154 4.10 -9.85 0.52
N TYR A 155 4.86 -8.85 0.98
CA TYR A 155 4.34 -7.67 1.69
C TYR A 155 3.92 -6.54 0.76
N SER A 156 4.24 -6.62 -0.54
CA SER A 156 4.04 -5.56 -1.51
C SER A 156 3.00 -5.93 -2.58
N LEU A 157 2.69 -4.97 -3.45
CA LEU A 157 1.99 -5.21 -4.71
C LEU A 157 2.94 -5.82 -5.75
N ASP A 158 2.36 -6.36 -6.83
CA ASP A 158 3.10 -6.88 -7.98
C ASP A 158 3.97 -5.78 -8.62
N GLN A 159 5.28 -5.92 -8.47
CA GLN A 159 6.26 -4.94 -8.96
C GLN A 159 6.26 -4.83 -10.50
N GLN A 160 5.97 -5.93 -11.21
CA GLN A 160 5.93 -5.94 -12.67
C GLN A 160 4.70 -5.20 -13.20
N LEU A 161 3.55 -5.37 -12.55
CA LEU A 161 2.34 -4.61 -12.85
C LEU A 161 2.58 -3.10 -12.68
N LEU A 162 3.14 -2.70 -11.54
CA LEU A 162 3.46 -1.30 -11.27
C LEU A 162 4.49 -0.74 -12.27
N GLY A 163 5.54 -1.51 -12.56
CA GLY A 163 6.57 -1.17 -13.55
C GLY A 163 5.99 -0.92 -14.94
N ARG A 164 5.12 -1.83 -15.42
CA ARG A 164 4.45 -1.65 -16.72
C ARG A 164 3.52 -0.44 -16.72
N PHE A 165 2.77 -0.22 -15.63
CA PHE A 165 1.82 0.90 -15.57
C PHE A 165 2.53 2.25 -15.51
N ARG A 166 3.65 2.37 -14.78
CA ARG A 166 4.43 3.62 -14.78
C ARG A 166 5.04 3.92 -16.14
N CYS A 167 5.56 2.91 -16.85
CA CYS A 167 6.10 3.08 -18.21
C CYS A 167 5.00 3.59 -19.16
N LYS A 168 3.81 3.00 -19.08
CA LYS A 168 2.65 3.46 -19.85
C LYS A 168 2.31 4.91 -19.51
N ALA A 169 2.20 5.27 -18.23
CA ALA A 169 1.87 6.63 -17.82
C ALA A 169 2.90 7.65 -18.35
N LEU A 170 4.20 7.32 -18.28
CA LEU A 170 5.25 8.19 -18.79
C LEU A 170 5.14 8.41 -20.30
N LEU A 171 4.91 7.34 -21.07
CA LEU A 171 4.70 7.42 -22.53
C LEU A 171 3.49 8.28 -22.89
N MET A 172 2.35 8.10 -22.19
CA MET A 172 1.15 8.90 -22.43
C MET A 172 1.38 10.38 -22.14
N VAL A 173 2.11 10.70 -21.06
CA VAL A 173 2.48 12.10 -20.75
C VAL A 173 3.46 12.65 -21.78
N SER A 174 4.39 11.83 -22.28
CA SER A 174 5.32 12.21 -23.35
C SER A 174 4.56 12.58 -24.63
N GLU A 175 3.65 11.71 -25.07
CA GLU A 175 2.79 11.94 -26.23
C GLU A 175 1.94 13.20 -26.08
N MET A 176 1.35 13.44 -24.91
CA MET A 176 0.62 14.69 -24.65
C MET A 176 1.52 15.92 -24.82
N GLY A 177 2.76 15.86 -24.32
CA GLY A 177 3.72 16.96 -24.41
C GLY A 177 4.20 17.24 -25.84
N THR A 178 4.49 16.19 -26.62
CA THR A 178 4.96 16.32 -28.01
C THR A 178 3.83 16.70 -28.96
N VAL A 179 2.61 16.19 -28.76
CA VAL A 179 1.41 16.64 -29.49
C VAL A 179 1.12 18.12 -29.22
N ALA A 180 1.16 18.56 -27.95
CA ALA A 180 1.00 19.98 -27.62
C ALA A 180 2.09 20.87 -28.26
N PHE A 181 3.33 20.37 -28.36
CA PHE A 181 4.41 21.10 -29.01
C PHE A 181 4.11 21.29 -30.52
N THR A 182 3.83 20.19 -31.20
CA THR A 182 3.63 20.14 -32.66
C THR A 182 2.34 20.82 -33.11
N SER A 183 1.33 20.91 -32.24
CA SER A 183 0.08 21.64 -32.51
C SER A 183 0.18 23.16 -32.27
N GLY A 184 1.32 23.65 -31.76
CA GLY A 184 1.53 25.07 -31.44
C GLY A 184 1.13 25.47 -30.02
N GLU A 185 0.67 24.54 -29.18
CA GLU A 185 0.41 24.75 -27.74
C GLU A 185 1.71 24.69 -26.90
N VAL A 186 2.72 25.46 -27.31
CA VAL A 186 4.09 25.40 -26.78
C VAL A 186 4.14 25.63 -25.26
N SER A 187 3.31 26.52 -24.72
CA SER A 187 3.25 26.78 -23.27
C SER A 187 2.84 25.53 -22.48
N SER A 188 1.82 24.80 -22.95
CA SER A 188 1.36 23.56 -22.33
C SER A 188 2.43 22.48 -22.43
N SER A 189 3.10 22.37 -23.58
CA SER A 189 4.20 21.43 -23.79
C SER A 189 5.37 21.66 -22.83
N ILE A 190 5.79 22.92 -22.64
CA ILE A 190 6.88 23.28 -21.73
C ILE A 190 6.53 22.90 -20.28
N VAL A 191 5.29 23.14 -19.84
CA VAL A 191 4.82 22.73 -18.51
C VAL A 191 4.89 21.21 -18.37
N ILE A 192 4.37 20.45 -19.35
CA ILE A 192 4.44 18.99 -19.34
C ILE A 192 5.88 18.48 -19.27
N GLY A 193 6.77 19.05 -20.10
CA GLY A 193 8.18 18.69 -20.15
C GLY A 193 8.89 18.93 -18.82
N ASN A 194 8.76 20.14 -18.27
CA ASN A 194 9.49 20.55 -17.06
C ASN A 194 8.92 19.94 -15.77
N ASP A 195 7.60 19.84 -15.66
CA ASP A 195 6.96 19.45 -14.40
C ASP A 195 6.74 17.94 -14.29
N TYR A 196 6.70 17.21 -15.42
CA TYR A 196 6.38 15.78 -15.44
C TYR A 196 7.41 14.91 -16.15
N ILE A 197 7.87 15.27 -17.36
CA ILE A 197 8.81 14.42 -18.12
C ILE A 197 10.18 14.42 -17.46
N VAL A 198 10.81 15.58 -17.26
CA VAL A 198 12.15 15.66 -16.67
C VAL A 198 12.19 15.06 -15.25
N PRO A 199 11.26 15.37 -14.33
CA PRO A 199 11.19 14.72 -13.03
C PRO A 199 10.90 13.21 -13.13
N GLY A 200 10.03 12.80 -14.07
CA GLY A 200 9.70 11.40 -14.32
C GLY A 200 10.91 10.58 -14.74
N LEU A 201 11.67 11.06 -15.72
CA LEU A 201 12.92 10.43 -16.15
C LEU A 201 13.90 10.27 -14.98
N LYS A 202 14.05 11.31 -14.15
CA LYS A 202 14.89 11.24 -12.95
C LYS A 202 14.39 10.21 -11.95
N ALA A 203 13.08 10.11 -11.73
CA ALA A 203 12.49 9.12 -10.83
C ALA A 203 12.76 7.68 -11.29
N PHE A 204 12.69 7.42 -12.58
CA PHE A 204 13.04 6.12 -13.16
C PHE A 204 14.52 5.78 -12.97
N SER A 205 15.42 6.77 -13.11
CA SER A 205 16.85 6.57 -12.83
C SER A 205 17.15 6.28 -11.35
N LEU A 206 16.39 6.88 -10.43
CA LEU A 206 16.55 6.63 -8.98
C LEU A 206 16.00 5.26 -8.56
N HIS A 207 14.96 4.78 -9.25
CA HIS A 207 14.29 3.51 -8.96
C HIS A 207 14.13 2.67 -10.24
N PRO A 208 15.24 2.12 -10.76
CA PRO A 208 15.24 1.40 -12.02
C PRO A 208 14.51 0.06 -11.90
N PHE A 209 13.89 -0.35 -12.99
CA PHE A 209 13.24 -1.66 -13.14
C PHE A 209 13.52 -2.24 -14.52
N ALA A 210 13.45 -3.57 -14.61
CA ALA A 210 13.68 -4.28 -15.85
C ALA A 210 12.74 -3.78 -16.97
N GLY A 211 13.32 -3.30 -18.07
CA GLY A 211 12.61 -2.78 -19.23
C GLY A 211 12.41 -1.27 -19.27
N ASP A 212 12.84 -0.52 -18.25
CA ASP A 212 12.76 0.94 -18.26
C ASP A 212 13.60 1.57 -19.38
N ASP A 213 14.83 1.08 -19.61
CA ASP A 213 15.80 1.73 -20.51
C ASP A 213 15.24 1.97 -21.91
N SER A 214 14.54 0.98 -22.47
CA SER A 214 13.91 1.10 -23.79
C SER A 214 12.79 2.14 -23.82
N ILE A 215 12.07 2.30 -22.71
CA ILE A 215 10.98 3.29 -22.59
C ILE A 215 11.55 4.69 -22.42
N LEU A 216 12.59 4.84 -21.59
CA LEU A 216 13.27 6.11 -21.39
C LEU A 216 13.90 6.61 -22.68
N GLU A 217 14.51 5.72 -23.45
CA GLU A 217 15.09 6.09 -24.75
C GLU A 217 14.02 6.50 -25.74
N LYS A 218 12.92 5.75 -25.83
CA LYS A 218 11.78 6.13 -26.68
C LYS A 218 11.24 7.53 -26.35
N VAL A 219 11.10 7.86 -25.06
CA VAL A 219 10.67 9.21 -24.64
C VAL A 219 11.68 10.27 -25.10
N ARG A 220 13.00 10.03 -24.96
CA ARG A 220 14.01 10.97 -25.44
C ARG A 220 13.93 11.15 -26.96
N GLU A 221 13.81 10.07 -27.70
CA GLU A 221 13.70 10.08 -29.17
C GLU A 221 12.47 10.88 -29.63
N GLU A 222 11.30 10.67 -29.03
CA GLU A 222 10.05 11.39 -29.36
C GLU A 222 10.21 12.91 -29.21
N TRP A 223 10.85 13.36 -28.12
CA TRP A 223 11.09 14.79 -27.89
C TRP A 223 12.17 15.36 -28.82
N CYS A 224 13.23 14.60 -29.13
CA CYS A 224 14.25 15.00 -30.10
C CYS A 224 13.68 15.16 -31.52
N GLN A 225 12.78 14.27 -31.94
CA GLN A 225 12.13 14.34 -33.26
C GLN A 225 11.29 15.62 -33.47
N CYS A 226 10.82 16.24 -32.38
CA CYS A 226 10.11 17.51 -32.46
C CYS A 226 11.02 18.66 -32.97
N LEU A 227 12.35 18.53 -32.81
CA LEU A 227 13.33 19.50 -33.31
C LEU A 227 13.52 19.39 -34.84
N ASP A 228 13.39 18.19 -35.40
CA ASP A 228 13.51 17.96 -36.85
C ASP A 228 12.30 18.50 -37.62
N GLN A 229 11.12 18.54 -36.99
CA GLN A 229 9.88 19.03 -37.62
C GLN A 229 9.72 20.55 -37.55
N SER A 230 10.31 21.20 -36.54
CA SER A 230 10.22 22.65 -36.33
C SER A 230 11.27 23.46 -37.10
N SER A 231 12.33 22.80 -37.59
CA SER A 231 13.46 23.44 -38.29
C SER A 231 13.32 23.48 -39.83
N LEU A 232 12.17 23.07 -40.38
CA LEU A 232 11.87 23.08 -41.83
C LEU A 232 10.87 24.16 -42.27
N THR A 233 10.47 25.07 -41.39
CA THR A 233 9.55 26.18 -41.71
C THR A 233 10.03 27.54 -41.19
N GLU A 234 11.31 27.86 -41.39
CA GLU A 234 11.79 29.25 -41.51
C GLU A 234 12.57 29.46 -42.80
#